data_AF-A0A3N5W0Z6-F1
#
_entry.id   AF-A0A3N5W0Z6-F1
#
_cell.length_a   1.000
_cell.length_b   1.000
_cell.length_c   1.000
_cell.angle_alpha   90.00
_cell.angle_beta   90.00
_cell.angle_gamma   90.00
#
_symmetry.space_group_name_H-M   'P 1'
#
loop_
_entity.id
_entity.type
_entity.pdbx_description
1 polymer ?
#
loop_
_entity_poly.entity_id
_entity_poly.type
_entity_poly.pdbx_seq_one_letter_code
_entity_poly.pdbx_strand_id
1 'polypeptide(L)'
;MEAPVIEQQARRKAESVEEILDRIGAARRALGDKVLLLVHHYQRDEIFRFADYTGDSFKLAQDAAREKERPFIVFCGVHFMAESADILTSDAQAVILPDLGAGCSMADMADIDQVLDCWDELGESRERTVPICYMNSSAAIKAFCGERGGIVCTSSNAESVFRWAFERGDRILFVPDEHLGRNTAHRLGISDAEMVVWNPDLALGGADRARVDRARLVLWKGFCSVHMHFLP
;
A
#
# COMPACT_ATOMS: atom_id res chain seq x y z
N MET A 1 -29.87 -13.03 -15.56
CA MET A 1 -29.87 -11.63 -16.05
C MET A 1 -28.42 -11.21 -16.27
N GLU A 2 -27.72 -11.89 -17.19
CA GLU A 2 -26.25 -11.84 -17.38
C GLU A 2 -25.84 -11.31 -18.76
N ALA A 3 -26.81 -10.98 -19.62
CA ALA A 3 -26.59 -10.45 -20.96
C ALA A 3 -25.84 -9.09 -21.06
N PRO A 4 -25.96 -8.12 -20.12
CA PRO A 4 -25.36 -6.79 -20.33
C PRO A 4 -23.83 -6.77 -20.23
N VAL A 5 -23.23 -7.67 -19.43
CA VAL A 5 -21.80 -7.66 -19.13
C VAL A 5 -20.98 -8.20 -20.30
N ILE A 6 -21.47 -9.25 -20.96
CA ILE A 6 -20.81 -9.89 -22.11
C ILE A 6 -20.81 -8.94 -23.32
N GLU A 7 -21.90 -8.21 -23.54
CA GLU A 7 -22.01 -7.20 -24.62
C GLU A 7 -21.08 -5.99 -24.39
N GLN A 8 -20.93 -5.55 -23.14
CA GLN A 8 -19.96 -4.51 -22.77
C GLN A 8 -18.50 -4.97 -22.95
N GLN A 9 -18.20 -6.23 -22.65
CA GLN A 9 -16.85 -6.80 -22.84
C GLN A 9 -16.50 -7.00 -24.32
N ALA A 10 -17.48 -7.35 -25.17
CA ALA A 10 -17.27 -7.47 -26.62
C ALA A 10 -17.05 -6.11 -27.30
N ARG A 11 -17.75 -5.04 -26.88
CA ARG A 11 -17.54 -3.66 -27.37
C ARG A 11 -16.13 -3.12 -27.09
N ARG A 12 -15.51 -3.50 -25.96
CA ARG A 12 -14.17 -3.04 -25.55
C ARG A 12 -13.03 -3.45 -26.50
N LYS A 13 -13.22 -4.41 -27.40
CA LYS A 13 -12.15 -4.95 -28.26
C LYS A 13 -11.93 -4.19 -29.59
N ALA A 14 -12.72 -3.15 -29.89
CA ALA A 14 -12.68 -2.48 -31.20
C ALA A 14 -12.57 -0.94 -31.15
N GLU A 15 -12.45 -0.33 -29.97
CA GLU A 15 -12.37 1.13 -29.85
C GLU A 15 -10.94 1.63 -29.98
N SER A 16 -10.78 2.71 -30.74
CA SER A 16 -9.56 3.51 -30.74
C SER A 16 -9.38 4.23 -29.39
N VAL A 17 -8.13 4.63 -29.09
CA VAL A 17 -7.83 5.42 -27.89
C VAL A 17 -8.65 6.71 -27.88
N GLU A 18 -8.81 7.38 -29.03
CA GLU A 18 -9.58 8.61 -29.15
C GLU A 18 -11.05 8.43 -28.76
N GLU A 19 -11.70 7.36 -29.25
CA GLU A 19 -13.08 7.02 -28.87
C GLU A 19 -13.22 6.73 -27.36
N ILE A 20 -12.22 6.08 -26.75
CA ILE A 20 -12.20 5.83 -25.30
C ILE A 20 -12.10 7.16 -24.53
N LEU A 21 -11.20 8.06 -24.95
CA LEU A 21 -11.02 9.36 -24.30
C LEU A 21 -12.26 10.25 -24.43
N ASP A 22 -12.91 10.24 -25.59
CA ASP A 22 -14.16 10.97 -25.80
C ASP A 22 -15.29 10.45 -24.92
N ARG A 23 -15.39 9.11 -24.77
CA ARG A 23 -16.33 8.48 -23.84
C ARG A 23 -16.07 8.85 -22.39
N ILE A 24 -14.80 8.84 -21.95
CA ILE A 24 -14.43 9.27 -20.58
C ILE A 24 -14.82 10.74 -20.38
N GLY A 25 -14.51 11.61 -21.34
CA GLY A 25 -14.89 13.02 -21.29
C GLY A 25 -16.41 13.23 -21.25
N ALA A 26 -17.17 12.48 -22.03
CA ALA A 26 -18.63 12.53 -22.02
C ALA A 26 -19.21 12.06 -20.67
N ALA A 27 -18.71 10.96 -20.11
CA ALA A 27 -19.11 10.46 -18.80
C ALA A 27 -18.80 11.48 -17.70
N ARG A 28 -17.61 12.09 -17.71
CA ARG A 28 -17.20 13.11 -16.75
C ARG A 28 -18.12 14.34 -16.81
N ARG A 29 -18.47 14.82 -18.01
CA ARG A 29 -19.44 15.93 -18.18
C ARG A 29 -20.84 15.56 -17.67
N ALA A 30 -21.30 14.35 -17.93
CA ALA A 30 -22.63 13.91 -17.50
C ALA A 30 -22.73 13.74 -15.97
N LEU A 31 -21.65 13.27 -15.33
CA LEU A 31 -21.59 13.05 -13.89
C LEU A 31 -21.26 14.32 -13.10
N GLY A 32 -20.56 15.26 -13.72
CA GLY A 32 -20.21 16.56 -13.14
C GLY A 32 -19.41 16.42 -11.85
N ASP A 33 -19.72 17.28 -10.88
CA ASP A 33 -18.97 17.37 -9.61
C ASP A 33 -19.18 16.16 -8.70
N LYS A 34 -20.13 15.28 -8.99
CA LYS A 34 -20.41 14.08 -8.17
C LYS A 34 -19.28 13.06 -8.17
N VAL A 35 -18.38 13.11 -9.15
CA VAL A 35 -17.32 12.12 -9.35
C VAL A 35 -15.96 12.76 -9.20
N LEU A 36 -15.14 12.23 -8.29
CA LEU A 36 -13.74 12.60 -8.03
C LEU A 36 -12.79 11.63 -8.74
N LEU A 37 -11.87 12.12 -9.58
CA LEU A 37 -10.80 11.33 -10.19
C LEU A 37 -9.47 11.59 -9.51
N LEU A 38 -8.97 10.57 -8.82
CA LEU A 38 -7.67 10.57 -8.16
C LEU A 38 -6.67 9.79 -9.01
N VAL A 39 -5.57 10.43 -9.42
CA VAL A 39 -4.65 9.85 -10.41
C VAL A 39 -3.24 9.76 -9.82
N HIS A 40 -2.75 8.54 -9.64
CA HIS A 40 -1.40 8.30 -9.14
C HIS A 40 -0.32 8.71 -10.15
N HIS A 41 0.87 9.07 -9.67
CA HIS A 41 2.00 9.53 -10.50
C HIS A 41 2.45 8.57 -11.61
N TYR A 42 2.12 7.29 -11.52
CA TYR A 42 2.51 6.26 -12.48
C TYR A 42 1.44 5.96 -13.55
N GLN A 43 0.36 6.75 -13.60
CA GLN A 43 -0.66 6.59 -14.64
C GLN A 43 -0.19 7.14 -15.99
N ARG A 44 -0.89 6.77 -17.06
CA ARG A 44 -0.58 7.27 -18.41
C ARG A 44 -1.09 8.69 -18.60
N ASP A 45 -0.41 9.47 -19.44
CA ASP A 45 -0.74 10.88 -19.71
C ASP A 45 -2.19 11.08 -20.15
N GLU A 46 -2.76 10.13 -20.89
CA GLU A 46 -4.13 10.19 -21.36
C GLU A 46 -5.16 10.08 -20.22
N ILE A 47 -4.77 9.55 -19.06
CA ILE A 47 -5.59 9.53 -17.83
C ILE A 47 -5.38 10.82 -17.03
N PHE A 48 -4.15 11.32 -16.98
CA PHE A 48 -3.80 12.55 -16.25
C PHE A 48 -4.63 13.76 -16.65
N ARG A 49 -4.97 13.89 -17.94
CA ARG A 49 -5.80 15.01 -18.43
C ARG A 49 -7.21 15.08 -17.82
N PHE A 50 -7.69 14.01 -17.18
CA PHE A 50 -8.98 13.97 -16.52
C PHE A 50 -8.88 14.05 -14.99
N ALA A 51 -7.67 14.12 -14.43
CA ALA A 51 -7.45 14.13 -12.99
C ALA A 51 -8.07 15.37 -12.32
N ASP A 52 -8.71 15.16 -11.17
CA ASP A 52 -9.01 16.24 -10.23
C ASP A 52 -7.82 16.50 -9.32
N TYR A 53 -7.22 15.42 -8.82
CA TYR A 53 -5.99 15.47 -8.04
C TYR A 53 -4.98 14.45 -8.54
N THR A 54 -3.71 14.81 -8.41
CA THR A 54 -2.57 13.96 -8.65
C THR A 54 -1.68 13.92 -7.40
N GLY A 55 -0.97 12.81 -7.19
CA GLY A 55 -0.16 12.64 -5.98
C GLY A 55 0.38 11.24 -5.77
N ASP A 56 1.12 11.09 -4.68
CA ASP A 56 1.42 9.80 -4.08
C ASP A 56 0.20 9.20 -3.37
N SER A 57 0.31 7.96 -2.92
CA SER A 57 -0.78 7.21 -2.26
C SER A 57 -1.36 7.93 -1.04
N PHE A 58 -0.52 8.59 -0.24
CA PHE A 58 -0.96 9.19 1.02
C PHE A 58 -1.71 10.49 0.79
N LYS A 59 -1.15 11.37 -0.06
CA LYS A 59 -1.83 12.61 -0.46
C LYS A 59 -3.20 12.30 -1.08
N LEU A 60 -3.27 11.34 -2.00
CA LEU A 60 -4.53 11.01 -2.67
C LEU A 60 -5.58 10.46 -1.70
N ALA A 61 -5.19 9.64 -0.73
CA ALA A 61 -6.11 9.16 0.31
C ALA A 61 -6.62 10.31 1.21
N GLN A 62 -5.78 11.31 1.51
CA GLN A 62 -6.21 12.51 2.22
C GLN A 62 -7.14 13.39 1.38
N ASP A 63 -6.87 13.54 0.08
CA ASP A 63 -7.73 14.30 -0.84
C ASP A 63 -9.12 13.64 -0.93
N ALA A 64 -9.19 12.31 -1.02
CA ALA A 64 -10.44 11.53 -0.99
C ALA A 64 -11.30 11.85 0.24
N ALA A 65 -10.68 11.85 1.43
CA ALA A 65 -11.36 12.11 2.70
C ALA A 65 -11.79 13.57 2.89
N ARG A 66 -11.13 14.52 2.22
CA ARG A 66 -11.50 15.95 2.25
C ARG A 66 -12.70 16.26 1.36
N GLU A 67 -12.82 15.58 0.23
CA GLU A 67 -13.83 15.81 -0.81
C GLU A 67 -15.19 15.15 -0.49
N LYS A 68 -15.77 15.47 0.66
CA LYS A 68 -16.97 14.82 1.21
C LYS A 68 -18.25 14.98 0.37
N GLU A 69 -18.32 16.02 -0.46
CA GLU A 69 -19.47 16.32 -1.32
C GLU A 69 -19.49 15.46 -2.61
N ARG A 70 -18.42 14.69 -2.86
CA ARG A 70 -18.25 13.88 -4.07
C ARG A 70 -18.45 12.40 -3.73
N PRO A 71 -19.66 11.86 -3.94
CA PRO A 71 -20.01 10.50 -3.49
C PRO A 71 -19.32 9.38 -4.28
N PHE A 72 -18.74 9.66 -5.44
CA PHE A 72 -18.09 8.63 -6.25
C PHE A 72 -16.61 8.98 -6.48
N ILE A 73 -15.70 8.11 -6.07
CA ILE A 73 -14.27 8.33 -6.19
C ILE A 73 -13.69 7.27 -7.13
N VAL A 74 -13.25 7.68 -8.31
CA VAL A 74 -12.54 6.80 -9.23
C VAL A 74 -11.05 6.91 -8.93
N PHE A 75 -10.48 5.84 -8.37
CA PHE A 75 -9.08 5.79 -7.98
C PHE A 75 -8.25 5.15 -9.11
N CYS A 76 -7.57 5.98 -9.90
CA CYS A 76 -6.65 5.54 -10.95
C CYS A 76 -5.29 5.22 -10.34
N GLY A 77 -5.20 4.02 -9.74
CA GLY A 77 -4.01 3.52 -9.05
C GLY A 77 -4.05 2.00 -8.96
N VAL A 78 -3.58 1.46 -7.83
CA VAL A 78 -3.59 0.02 -7.53
C VAL A 78 -4.43 -0.28 -6.29
N HIS A 79 -4.75 -1.56 -6.08
CA HIS A 79 -5.69 -2.04 -5.07
C HIS A 79 -5.51 -1.43 -3.67
N PHE A 80 -4.32 -1.55 -3.07
CA PHE A 80 -4.07 -1.04 -1.72
C PHE A 80 -4.25 0.48 -1.59
N MET A 81 -4.07 1.24 -2.69
CA MET A 81 -4.25 2.70 -2.68
C MET A 81 -5.74 3.03 -2.62
N ALA A 82 -6.56 2.32 -3.40
CA ALA A 82 -8.00 2.44 -3.36
C ALA A 82 -8.56 2.03 -1.99
N GLU A 83 -8.10 0.92 -1.42
CA GLU A 83 -8.46 0.52 -0.04
C GLU A 83 -8.11 1.62 0.99
N SER A 84 -6.96 2.27 0.83
CA SER A 84 -6.54 3.32 1.77
C SER A 84 -7.38 4.58 1.65
N ALA A 85 -7.84 4.92 0.45
CA ALA A 85 -8.82 5.99 0.27
C ALA A 85 -10.15 5.60 0.93
N ASP A 86 -10.62 4.37 0.70
CA ASP A 86 -11.88 3.85 1.25
C ASP A 86 -11.91 3.88 2.78
N ILE A 87 -10.82 3.45 3.42
CA ILE A 87 -10.62 3.49 4.89
C ILE A 87 -10.77 4.91 5.46
N LEU A 88 -10.32 5.94 4.73
CA LEU A 88 -10.34 7.33 5.22
C LEU A 88 -11.61 8.10 4.83
N THR A 89 -12.35 7.60 3.84
CA THR A 89 -13.61 8.20 3.39
C THR A 89 -14.79 7.81 4.29
N SER A 90 -15.94 8.43 4.05
CA SER A 90 -17.18 8.11 4.78
C SER A 90 -18.04 7.09 4.02
N ASP A 91 -18.99 6.44 4.71
CA ASP A 91 -19.98 5.53 4.11
C ASP A 91 -20.80 6.15 2.96
N ALA A 92 -20.85 7.48 2.86
CA ALA A 92 -21.51 8.20 1.78
C ALA A 92 -20.67 8.28 0.48
N GLN A 93 -19.41 7.87 0.53
CA GLN A 93 -18.48 7.88 -0.60
C GLN A 93 -18.18 6.44 -1.02
N ALA A 94 -18.29 6.17 -2.31
CA ALA A 94 -17.94 4.89 -2.91
C ALA A 94 -16.61 5.02 -3.66
N VAL A 95 -15.59 4.30 -3.19
CA VAL A 95 -14.31 4.19 -3.88
C VAL A 95 -14.36 3.09 -4.94
N ILE A 96 -14.02 3.45 -6.17
CA ILE A 96 -14.10 2.59 -7.36
C ILE A 96 -12.70 2.45 -7.94
N LEU A 97 -12.18 1.22 -7.94
CA LEU A 97 -10.99 0.84 -8.68
C LEU A 97 -11.40 0.35 -10.08
N PRO A 98 -10.98 1.01 -11.17
CA PRO A 98 -11.41 0.65 -12.52
C PRO A 98 -11.06 -0.77 -12.96
N ASP A 99 -9.96 -1.31 -12.43
CA ASP A 99 -9.46 -2.65 -12.71
C ASP A 99 -8.99 -3.32 -11.41
N LEU A 100 -9.73 -4.33 -10.94
CA LEU A 100 -9.35 -5.10 -9.75
C LEU A 100 -8.04 -5.90 -9.94
N GLY A 101 -7.60 -6.11 -11.18
CA GLY A 101 -6.30 -6.70 -11.49
C GLY A 101 -5.13 -5.73 -11.33
N ALA A 102 -5.37 -4.44 -11.07
CA ALA A 102 -4.32 -3.46 -10.82
C ALA A 102 -3.69 -3.67 -9.42
N GLY A 103 -2.75 -4.61 -9.34
CA GLY A 103 -2.06 -4.99 -8.10
C GLY A 103 -0.70 -4.31 -7.92
N CYS A 104 -0.07 -4.59 -6.77
CA CYS A 104 1.31 -4.23 -6.49
C CYS A 104 2.02 -5.48 -6.00
N SER A 105 2.91 -6.03 -6.83
CA SER A 105 3.62 -7.28 -6.54
C SER A 105 4.26 -7.29 -5.16
N MET A 106 4.80 -6.16 -4.72
CA MET A 106 5.41 -6.01 -3.39
C MET A 106 4.39 -6.03 -2.24
N ALA A 107 3.22 -5.43 -2.42
CA ALA A 107 2.15 -5.51 -1.43
C ALA A 107 1.67 -6.96 -1.27
N ASP A 108 1.63 -7.70 -2.39
CA ASP A 108 1.22 -9.10 -2.43
C ASP A 108 2.29 -10.07 -1.90
N MET A 109 3.52 -9.59 -1.59
CA MET A 109 4.58 -10.39 -0.96
C MET A 109 4.38 -10.57 0.55
N ALA A 110 3.42 -9.89 1.16
CA ALA A 110 3.04 -10.09 2.55
C ALA A 110 1.55 -10.41 2.63
N ASP A 111 1.24 -11.63 3.04
CA ASP A 111 -0.11 -12.04 3.39
C ASP A 111 -0.37 -11.84 4.89
N ILE A 112 -1.61 -11.56 5.27
CA ILE A 112 -1.97 -11.32 6.67
C ILE A 112 -1.73 -12.56 7.54
N ASP A 113 -2.01 -13.77 7.04
CA ASP A 113 -1.84 -14.99 7.81
C ASP A 113 -0.35 -15.23 8.10
N GLN A 114 0.51 -14.97 7.12
CA GLN A 114 1.97 -15.03 7.30
C GLN A 114 2.48 -13.99 8.30
N VAL A 115 1.90 -12.78 8.30
CA VAL A 115 2.27 -11.73 9.26
C VAL A 115 1.83 -12.11 10.67
N LEU A 116 0.68 -12.78 10.83
CA LEU A 116 0.23 -13.33 12.11
C LEU A 116 1.14 -14.46 12.60
N ASP A 117 1.51 -15.39 11.72
CA ASP A 117 2.47 -16.46 12.03
C ASP A 117 3.82 -15.87 12.48
N CYS A 118 4.35 -14.90 11.73
CA CYS A 118 5.55 -14.16 12.11
C CYS A 118 5.41 -13.53 13.50
N TRP A 119 4.28 -12.88 13.76
CA TRP A 119 4.02 -12.21 15.04
C TRP A 119 4.00 -13.18 16.21
N ASP A 120 3.39 -14.35 16.03
CA ASP A 120 3.35 -15.40 17.05
C ASP A 120 4.73 -16.03 17.26
N GLU A 121 5.49 -16.22 16.18
CA GLU A 121 6.87 -16.72 16.26
C GLU A 121 7.84 -15.75 16.96
N LEU A 122 7.55 -14.46 17.03
CA LEU A 122 8.32 -13.52 17.87
C LEU A 122 8.21 -13.84 19.36
N GLY A 123 7.18 -14.58 19.80
CA GLY A 123 7.01 -15.00 21.18
C GLY A 123 6.97 -13.81 22.15
N GLU A 124 7.74 -13.89 23.25
CA GLU A 124 7.82 -12.81 24.25
C GLU A 124 8.36 -11.50 23.67
N SER A 125 9.13 -11.56 22.58
CA SER A 125 9.63 -10.35 21.93
C SER A 125 8.51 -9.48 21.31
N ARG A 126 7.29 -9.99 21.16
CA ARG A 126 6.15 -9.20 20.66
C ARG A 126 5.82 -8.01 21.56
N GLU A 127 6.02 -8.13 22.88
CA GLU A 127 5.67 -7.09 23.86
C GLU A 127 6.52 -5.82 23.71
N ARG A 128 7.68 -5.96 23.08
CA ARG A 128 8.63 -4.88 22.79
C ARG A 128 8.68 -4.49 21.32
N THR A 129 7.88 -5.14 20.48
CA THR A 129 7.85 -4.94 19.03
C THR A 129 6.73 -3.99 18.63
N VAL A 130 7.06 -2.95 17.88
CA VAL A 130 6.10 -2.07 17.22
C VAL A 130 5.96 -2.48 15.76
N PRO A 131 4.78 -2.98 15.31
CA PRO A 131 4.59 -3.31 13.91
C PRO A 131 4.34 -2.04 13.08
N ILE A 132 5.07 -1.93 11.98
CA ILE A 132 4.95 -0.82 11.03
C ILE A 132 4.76 -1.43 9.64
N CYS A 133 3.71 -1.00 8.94
CA CYS A 133 3.54 -1.37 7.54
C CYS A 133 3.75 -0.16 6.64
N TYR A 134 4.48 -0.37 5.55
CA TYR A 134 4.49 0.59 4.45
C TYR A 134 3.09 0.66 3.82
N MET A 135 2.72 1.84 3.31
CA MET A 135 1.45 2.12 2.65
C MET A 135 1.07 1.06 1.61
N ASN A 136 2.08 0.51 0.93
CA ASN A 136 2.01 -0.61 0.01
C ASN A 136 1.80 -1.95 0.73
N SER A 137 0.74 -2.06 1.52
CA SER A 137 0.29 -3.28 2.21
C SER A 137 -1.23 -3.37 2.12
N SER A 138 -1.81 -4.57 2.27
CA SER A 138 -3.27 -4.73 2.30
C SER A 138 -3.93 -4.00 3.47
N ALA A 139 -5.23 -3.72 3.36
CA ALA A 139 -6.04 -3.21 4.47
C ALA A 139 -5.94 -4.09 5.73
N ALA A 140 -5.86 -5.42 5.57
CA ALA A 140 -5.72 -6.37 6.67
C ALA A 140 -4.41 -6.16 7.45
N ILE A 141 -3.28 -5.96 6.76
CA ILE A 141 -1.99 -5.67 7.41
C ILE A 141 -2.02 -4.29 8.09
N LYS A 142 -2.66 -3.29 7.48
CA LYS A 142 -2.86 -1.98 8.12
C LYS A 142 -3.65 -2.10 9.43
N ALA A 143 -4.72 -2.89 9.44
CA ALA A 143 -5.50 -3.18 10.63
C ALA A 143 -4.66 -3.90 11.69
N PHE A 144 -3.91 -4.95 11.31
CA PHE A 144 -2.98 -5.65 12.19
C PHE A 144 -2.01 -4.71 12.90
N CYS A 145 -1.40 -3.77 12.17
CA CYS A 145 -0.52 -2.77 12.76
C CYS A 145 -1.28 -1.86 13.73
N GLY A 146 -2.43 -1.31 13.32
CA GLY A 146 -3.22 -0.41 14.16
C GLY A 146 -3.69 -1.03 15.47
N GLU A 147 -4.19 -2.28 15.42
CA GLU A 147 -4.65 -3.03 16.60
C GLU A 147 -3.53 -3.31 17.63
N ARG A 148 -2.28 -3.33 17.17
CA ARG A 148 -1.09 -3.63 18.00
C ARG A 148 -0.30 -2.38 18.37
N GLY A 149 -0.93 -1.20 18.29
CA GLY A 149 -0.29 0.08 18.61
C GLY A 149 0.81 0.49 17.63
N GLY A 150 0.79 -0.10 16.44
CA GLY A 150 1.65 0.21 15.31
C GLY A 150 1.12 1.35 14.45
N ILE A 151 1.71 1.53 13.27
CA ILE A 151 1.36 2.62 12.36
C ILE A 151 1.67 2.31 10.89
N VAL A 152 0.95 2.95 9.97
CA VAL A 152 1.24 2.94 8.53
C VAL A 152 2.24 4.06 8.20
N CYS A 153 3.26 3.76 7.40
CA CYS A 153 4.21 4.77 6.91
C CYS A 153 4.21 4.89 5.39
N THR A 154 4.83 5.95 4.88
CA THR A 154 5.25 6.10 3.48
C THR A 154 6.77 6.16 3.40
N SER A 155 7.33 6.13 2.19
CA SER A 155 8.76 6.38 1.99
C SER A 155 9.19 7.78 2.44
N SER A 156 8.28 8.77 2.37
CA SER A 156 8.55 10.15 2.74
C SER A 156 8.55 10.41 4.25
N ASN A 157 7.95 9.53 5.07
CA ASN A 157 7.89 9.71 6.54
C ASN A 157 8.47 8.54 7.35
N ALA A 158 9.02 7.50 6.71
CA ALA A 158 9.52 6.29 7.36
C ALA A 158 10.51 6.57 8.51
N GLU A 159 11.43 7.53 8.33
CA GLU A 159 12.40 7.88 9.38
C GLU A 159 11.72 8.43 10.64
N SER A 160 10.77 9.36 10.49
CA SER A 160 10.00 9.92 11.61
C SER A 160 9.17 8.83 12.30
N VAL A 161 8.57 7.92 11.53
CA VAL A 161 7.81 6.78 12.06
C VAL A 161 8.71 5.81 12.83
N PHE A 162 9.92 5.52 12.35
CA PHE A 162 10.85 4.64 13.08
C PHE A 162 11.31 5.27 14.40
N ARG A 163 11.60 6.58 14.42
CA ARG A 163 11.91 7.29 15.67
C ARG A 163 10.75 7.20 16.66
N TRP A 164 9.53 7.46 16.19
CA TRP A 164 8.30 7.33 17.00
C TRP A 164 8.09 5.91 17.54
N ALA A 165 8.41 4.88 16.75
CA ALA A 165 8.29 3.49 17.17
C ALA A 165 9.32 3.13 18.25
N PHE A 166 10.58 3.60 18.12
CA PHE A 166 11.62 3.38 19.12
C PHE A 166 11.40 4.13 20.45
N GLU A 167 10.47 5.09 20.51
CA GLU A 167 10.01 5.67 21.78
C GLU A 167 9.01 4.76 22.53
N ARG A 168 8.44 3.75 21.86
CA ARG A 168 7.35 2.89 22.35
C ARG A 168 7.76 1.44 22.54
N GLY A 169 8.74 0.99 21.79
CA GLY A 169 9.35 -0.34 21.90
C GLY A 169 10.83 -0.27 21.55
N ASP A 170 11.52 -1.39 21.69
CA ASP A 170 12.93 -1.51 21.31
C ASP A 170 13.15 -2.29 20.01
N ARG A 171 12.07 -2.84 19.43
CA ARG A 171 12.06 -3.55 18.14
C ARG A 171 10.98 -3.04 17.20
N ILE A 172 11.25 -3.07 15.90
CA ILE A 172 10.27 -2.84 14.83
C ILE A 172 10.09 -4.12 14.00
N LEU A 173 8.84 -4.48 13.70
CA LEU A 173 8.50 -5.37 12.59
C LEU A 173 8.09 -4.49 11.41
N PHE A 174 8.84 -4.52 10.32
CA PHE A 174 8.59 -3.68 9.14
C PHE A 174 8.18 -4.52 7.93
N VAL A 175 7.01 -4.21 7.36
CA VAL A 175 6.38 -4.97 6.27
C VAL A 175 5.98 -4.03 5.12
N PRO A 176 6.04 -4.44 3.83
CA PRO A 176 6.66 -5.64 3.30
C PRO A 176 8.08 -5.41 2.76
N ASP A 177 8.55 -4.15 2.65
CA ASP A 177 9.74 -3.81 1.88
C ASP A 177 11.03 -3.82 2.73
N GLU A 178 11.89 -4.82 2.52
CA GLU A 178 13.16 -4.93 3.25
C GLU A 178 14.10 -3.76 2.96
N HIS A 179 14.07 -3.21 1.74
CA HIS A 179 15.01 -2.19 1.33
C HIS A 179 14.63 -0.84 1.91
N LEU A 180 13.34 -0.47 1.91
CA LEU A 180 12.88 0.74 2.58
C LEU A 180 13.19 0.68 4.08
N GLY A 181 12.89 -0.46 4.73
CA GLY A 181 13.17 -0.66 6.15
C GLY A 181 14.67 -0.58 6.46
N ARG A 182 15.51 -1.30 5.70
CA ARG A 182 16.97 -1.29 5.87
C ARG A 182 17.59 0.09 5.64
N ASN A 183 17.20 0.78 4.57
CA ASN A 183 17.71 2.13 4.27
C ASN A 183 17.32 3.13 5.36
N THR A 184 16.11 3.03 5.89
CA THR A 184 15.65 3.87 7.00
C THR A 184 16.44 3.56 8.27
N ALA A 185 16.71 2.29 8.55
CA ALA A 185 17.49 1.86 9.69
C ALA A 185 18.95 2.35 9.63
N HIS A 186 19.59 2.27 8.47
CA HIS A 186 20.94 2.81 8.27
C HIS A 186 21.02 4.32 8.51
N ARG A 187 20.02 5.09 8.10
CA ARG A 187 19.94 6.53 8.39
C ARG A 187 19.85 6.84 9.89
N LEU A 188 19.30 5.91 10.66
CA LEU A 188 19.22 5.99 12.12
C LEU A 188 20.46 5.40 12.83
N GLY A 189 21.49 5.00 12.07
CA GLY A 189 22.72 4.42 12.61
C GLY A 189 22.58 2.97 13.06
N ILE A 190 21.52 2.27 12.63
CA ILE A 190 21.30 0.85 12.95
C ILE A 190 22.05 0.01 11.92
N SER A 191 22.87 -0.92 12.42
CA SER A 191 23.72 -1.78 11.59
C SER A 191 22.99 -3.05 11.12
N ASP A 192 23.47 -3.69 10.06
CA ASP A 192 22.90 -4.97 9.58
C ASP A 192 22.94 -6.08 10.65
N ALA A 193 23.86 -6.00 11.62
CA ALA A 193 23.97 -6.95 12.71
C ALA A 193 22.78 -6.88 13.69
N GLU A 194 22.10 -5.73 13.73
CA GLU A 194 20.89 -5.46 14.53
C GLU A 194 19.60 -5.74 13.73
N MET A 195 19.70 -6.24 12.49
CA MET A 195 18.56 -6.52 11.62
C MET A 195 18.47 -8.02 11.28
N VAL A 196 17.25 -8.48 11.07
CA VAL A 196 16.96 -9.78 10.48
C VAL A 196 15.97 -9.60 9.33
N VAL A 197 16.25 -10.25 8.21
CA VAL A 197 15.30 -10.36 7.10
C VAL A 197 14.45 -11.60 7.35
N TRP A 198 13.14 -11.42 7.41
CA TRP A 198 12.16 -12.44 7.67
C TRP A 198 11.60 -13.00 6.38
N ASN A 199 11.96 -14.25 6.06
CA ASN A 199 11.33 -14.99 4.99
C ASN A 199 10.11 -15.76 5.52
N PRO A 200 8.87 -15.42 5.15
CA PRO A 200 7.68 -16.06 5.70
C PRO A 200 7.58 -17.56 5.40
N ASP A 201 8.29 -18.05 4.39
CA ASP A 201 8.28 -19.47 4.03
C ASP A 201 9.19 -20.34 4.92
N LEU A 202 9.92 -19.74 5.87
CA LEU A 202 10.89 -20.42 6.72
C LEU A 202 10.56 -20.19 8.19
N ALA A 203 10.73 -21.23 9.01
CA ALA A 203 10.63 -21.11 10.46
C ALA A 203 11.61 -20.04 10.99
N LEU A 204 11.12 -19.17 11.88
CA LEU A 204 11.82 -18.01 12.41
C LEU A 204 12.39 -17.07 11.34
N GLY A 205 11.71 -16.97 10.20
CA GLY A 205 12.15 -16.17 9.06
C GLY A 205 13.42 -16.69 8.38
N GLY A 206 13.89 -17.89 8.74
CA GLY A 206 15.18 -18.44 8.33
C GLY A 206 16.36 -18.04 9.22
N ALA A 207 16.10 -17.43 10.38
CA ALA A 207 17.11 -17.06 11.37
C ALA A 207 17.04 -17.96 12.62
N ASP A 208 18.11 -17.98 13.41
CA ASP A 208 18.07 -18.60 14.75
C ASP A 208 17.33 -17.70 15.76
N ARG A 209 16.76 -18.32 16.81
CA ARG A 209 16.03 -17.61 17.87
C ARG A 209 16.85 -16.49 18.50
N ALA A 210 18.13 -16.73 18.81
CA ALA A 210 18.99 -15.73 19.42
C ALA A 210 19.23 -14.53 18.50
N ARG A 211 19.15 -14.70 17.19
CA ARG A 211 19.22 -13.61 16.19
C ARG A 211 17.95 -12.82 16.11
N VAL A 212 16.81 -13.49 16.10
CA VAL A 212 15.51 -12.82 16.16
C VAL A 212 15.39 -12.01 17.46
N ASP A 213 15.79 -12.59 18.60
CA ASP A 213 15.64 -11.95 19.91
C ASP A 213 16.53 -10.72 20.11
N ARG A 214 17.73 -10.71 19.53
CA ARG A 214 18.64 -9.53 19.59
C ARG A 214 18.36 -8.49 18.51
N ALA A 215 17.58 -8.82 17.48
CA ALA A 215 17.32 -7.89 16.39
C ALA A 215 16.47 -6.71 16.89
N ARG A 216 16.85 -5.51 16.46
CA ARG A 216 16.05 -4.29 16.63
C ARG A 216 15.09 -4.10 15.46
N LEU A 217 15.37 -4.70 14.31
CA LEU A 217 14.46 -4.71 13.17
C LEU A 217 14.27 -6.11 12.62
N VAL A 218 13.00 -6.48 12.46
CA VAL A 218 12.56 -7.60 11.65
C VAL A 218 12.01 -7.03 10.35
N LEU A 219 12.72 -7.27 9.25
CA LEU A 219 12.40 -6.73 7.93
C LEU A 219 11.75 -7.82 7.10
N TRP A 220 10.53 -7.61 6.63
CA TRP A 220 9.88 -8.57 5.75
C TRP A 220 10.64 -8.71 4.44
N LYS A 221 10.84 -9.94 3.94
CA LYS A 221 11.56 -10.23 2.69
C LYS A 221 10.73 -9.90 1.43
N GLY A 222 10.17 -8.70 1.37
CA GLY A 222 9.54 -8.17 0.16
C GLY A 222 10.37 -7.05 -0.45
N PHE A 223 10.16 -6.80 -1.74
CA PHE A 223 10.87 -5.79 -2.50
C PHE A 223 10.04 -5.32 -3.69
N CYS A 224 10.33 -4.13 -4.20
CA CYS A 224 9.69 -3.63 -5.41
C CYS A 224 10.45 -4.12 -6.66
N SER A 225 9.83 -4.99 -7.47
CA SER A 225 10.45 -5.52 -8.69
C SER A 225 10.91 -4.43 -9.67
N VAL A 226 10.20 -3.30 -9.72
CA VAL A 226 10.57 -2.14 -10.56
C VAL A 226 11.89 -1.54 -10.10
N HIS A 227 12.10 -1.38 -8.79
CA HIS A 227 13.31 -0.78 -8.24
C HIS A 227 14.52 -1.73 -8.29
N MET A 228 14.30 -3.04 -8.44
CA MET A 228 15.37 -4.02 -8.63
C MET A 228 16.05 -3.95 -10.01
N HIS A 229 15.51 -3.17 -10.94
CA HIS A 229 16.14 -2.95 -12.25
C HIS A 229 17.34 -1.99 -12.20
N PHE A 230 17.51 -1.23 -11.11
CA PHE A 230 18.62 -0.29 -10.97
C PHE A 230 19.85 -0.99 -10.38
N LEU A 231 20.98 -0.93 -11.11
CA LEU A 231 22.28 -1.42 -10.68
C LEU A 231 23.18 -0.24 -10.28
N PRO A 232 24.18 -0.45 -9.39
CA PRO A 232 25.12 0.59 -8.96
C PRO A 232 25.91 1.25 -10.10
#